data_AF-A0A931PPL3-F1
#
_entry.id   AF-A0A931PPL3-F1
#
_cell.length_a   1.000
_cell.length_b   1.000
_cell.length_c   1.000
_cell.angle_alpha   90.00
_cell.angle_beta   90.00
_cell.angle_gamma   90.00
#
_symmetry.space_group_name_H-M   'P 1'
#
loop_
_entity.id
_entity.type
_entity.pdbx_description
1 polymer ?
#
loop_
_entity_poly.entity_id
_entity_poly.type
_entity_poly.pdbx_seq_one_letter_code
_entity_poly.pdbx_strand_id
1 'polypeptide(L)'
;MRTKEDTATLSELLEPMSELFVPLFFVLMGIQVHLASLADPAALGFGAVLLVCAVIGKLATALGVLERDTNRIAVAIGMVPRGEVGLIFAGIGAALLVNGEPVLSQATYSAVVLMVLVTTLVTPPGLRWTLGRRALTAQRCAIASTSSSAPNGSFDTSTVERAGGRSPTWRR
;
A
#
# COMPACT_ATOMS: atom_id res chain seq x y z
N MET A 1 -18.57 -28.54 -24.33
CA MET A 1 -18.42 -27.08 -24.19
C MET A 1 -18.37 -26.76 -22.71
N ARG A 2 -17.21 -26.32 -22.20
CA ARG A 2 -16.99 -26.07 -20.77
C ARG A 2 -17.06 -24.56 -20.57
N THR A 3 -18.16 -24.09 -19.98
CA THR A 3 -18.46 -22.67 -19.73
C THR A 3 -17.39 -22.08 -18.82
N LYS A 4 -16.87 -20.93 -19.22
CA LYS A 4 -15.75 -20.23 -18.59
C LYS A 4 -16.25 -19.06 -17.72
N GLU A 5 -17.48 -19.15 -17.20
CA GLU A 5 -18.26 -17.95 -16.79
C GLU A 5 -18.71 -17.89 -15.31
N ASP A 6 -18.43 -18.89 -14.45
CA ASP A 6 -18.79 -18.84 -13.01
C ASP A 6 -17.60 -18.57 -12.08
N THR A 7 -16.59 -17.87 -12.57
CA THR A 7 -15.53 -17.27 -11.76
C THR A 7 -15.40 -15.78 -12.09
N ALA A 8 -16.53 -15.09 -12.28
CA ALA A 8 -16.66 -13.70 -11.84
C ALA A 8 -16.59 -13.74 -10.31
N THR A 9 -15.33 -13.80 -9.87
CA THR A 9 -14.87 -14.36 -8.62
C THR A 9 -15.33 -13.54 -7.42
N LEU A 10 -15.59 -14.17 -6.28
CA LEU A 10 -15.90 -13.53 -4.98
C LEU A 10 -15.12 -12.23 -4.70
N SER A 11 -13.89 -12.11 -5.21
CA SER A 11 -13.07 -10.91 -5.24
C SER A 11 -13.78 -9.66 -5.79
N GLU A 12 -14.51 -9.74 -6.91
CA GLU A 12 -15.24 -8.59 -7.50
C GLU A 12 -16.40 -8.12 -6.60
N LEU A 13 -17.03 -9.06 -5.86
CA LEU A 13 -18.09 -8.71 -4.91
C LEU A 13 -17.51 -8.12 -3.61
N LEU A 14 -16.30 -8.52 -3.23
CA LEU A 14 -15.62 -8.05 -2.01
C LEU A 14 -14.85 -6.75 -2.22
N GLU A 15 -14.49 -6.40 -3.46
CA GLU A 15 -13.78 -5.17 -3.81
C GLU A 15 -14.46 -3.91 -3.23
N PRO A 16 -15.77 -3.64 -3.48
CA PRO A 16 -16.44 -2.47 -2.90
C PRO A 16 -16.55 -2.52 -1.37
N MET A 17 -16.61 -3.70 -0.77
CA MET A 17 -16.60 -3.81 0.70
C MET A 17 -15.26 -3.38 1.27
N SER A 18 -14.15 -3.78 0.64
CA SER A 18 -12.81 -3.40 1.08
C SER A 18 -12.57 -1.89 1.00
N GLU A 19 -13.08 -1.24 -0.05
CA GLU A 19 -13.01 0.21 -0.23
C GLU A 19 -13.81 0.97 0.84
N LEU A 20 -14.91 0.40 1.34
CA LEU A 20 -15.68 0.96 2.45
C LEU A 20 -15.00 0.72 3.82
N PHE A 21 -14.43 -0.48 4.02
CA PHE A 21 -13.84 -0.85 5.31
C PHE A 21 -12.55 -0.09 5.63
N VAL A 22 -11.76 0.30 4.62
CA VAL A 22 -10.53 1.07 4.86
C VAL A 22 -10.82 2.42 5.54
N PRO A 23 -11.68 3.31 4.99
CA PRO A 23 -12.09 4.53 5.68
C PRO A 23 -12.77 4.28 7.03
N LEU A 24 -13.65 3.28 7.12
CA LEU A 24 -14.35 2.95 8.36
C LEU A 24 -13.37 2.55 9.47
N PHE A 25 -12.36 1.72 9.14
CA PHE A 25 -11.29 1.36 10.05
C PHE A 25 -10.57 2.62 10.56
N PHE A 26 -10.15 3.52 9.67
CA PHE A 26 -9.49 4.76 10.09
C PHE A 26 -10.33 5.63 11.02
N VAL A 27 -11.65 5.72 10.79
CA VAL A 27 -12.57 6.45 11.68
C VAL A 27 -12.68 5.77 13.04
N LEU A 28 -12.85 4.44 13.07
CA LEU A 28 -12.93 3.67 14.32
C LEU A 28 -11.65 3.81 15.15
N MET A 29 -10.48 3.76 14.50
CA MET A 29 -9.19 4.01 15.16
C MET A 29 -9.12 5.41 15.76
N GLY A 30 -9.55 6.43 14.99
CA GLY A 30 -9.50 7.82 15.42
C GLY A 30 -10.38 8.09 16.66
N ILE A 31 -11.57 7.50 16.71
CA ILE A 31 -12.51 7.67 17.84
C ILE A 31 -11.99 7.01 19.12
N GLN A 32 -11.23 5.91 19.00
CA GLN A 32 -10.66 5.20 20.15
C GLN A 32 -9.53 5.99 20.83
N VAL A 33 -8.87 6.91 20.12
CA VAL A 33 -7.80 7.75 20.67
C VAL A 33 -8.38 8.81 21.60
N HIS A 34 -8.06 8.68 22.89
CA HIS A 34 -8.43 9.68 23.89
C HIS A 34 -7.33 10.75 23.99
N LEU A 35 -7.62 11.93 23.44
CA LEU A 35 -6.71 13.09 23.43
C LEU A 35 -6.36 13.57 24.85
N ALA A 36 -7.31 13.48 25.79
CA ALA A 36 -7.07 13.84 27.18
C ALA A 36 -5.97 13.00 27.83
N SER A 37 -5.88 11.72 27.47
CA SER A 37 -4.84 10.82 27.97
C SER A 37 -3.47 11.07 27.33
N LEU A 38 -3.41 11.78 26.20
CA LEU A 38 -2.15 12.19 25.56
C LEU A 38 -1.59 13.49 26.16
N ALA A 39 -2.38 14.24 26.91
CA ALA A 39 -1.90 15.42 27.65
C ALA A 39 -1.02 15.02 28.86
N ASP A 40 -1.09 13.75 29.29
CA ASP A 40 -0.22 13.22 30.33
C ASP A 40 1.19 12.94 29.77
N PRO A 41 2.25 13.61 30.28
CA PRO A 41 3.61 13.39 29.83
C PRO A 41 4.10 11.93 30.02
N ALA A 42 3.56 11.19 30.99
CA ALA A 42 3.90 9.78 31.16
C ALA A 42 3.38 8.91 30.00
N ALA A 43 2.16 9.18 29.55
CA ALA A 43 1.54 8.51 28.41
C ALA A 43 2.28 8.82 27.10
N LEU A 44 2.67 10.08 26.91
CA LEU A 44 3.48 10.55 25.78
C LEU A 44 4.84 9.86 25.75
N GLY A 45 5.52 9.75 26.90
CA GLY A 45 6.80 9.06 27.01
C GLY A 45 6.68 7.57 26.60
N PHE A 46 5.66 6.88 27.11
CA PHE A 46 5.41 5.49 26.75
C PHE A 46 5.06 5.32 25.27
N GLY A 47 4.19 6.18 24.73
CA GLY A 47 3.85 6.18 23.31
C GLY A 47 5.05 6.44 22.39
N ALA A 48 5.96 7.35 22.78
CA ALA A 48 7.19 7.61 22.04
C ALA A 48 8.11 6.39 22.02
N VAL A 49 8.28 5.70 23.16
CA VAL A 49 9.06 4.45 23.23
C VAL A 49 8.45 3.37 22.34
N LEU A 50 7.12 3.20 22.38
CA LEU A 50 6.43 2.25 21.51
C LEU A 50 6.62 2.58 20.02
N LEU A 51 6.57 3.87 19.66
CA LEU A 51 6.81 4.32 18.29
C LEU A 51 8.24 3.98 17.84
N VAL A 52 9.24 4.24 18.68
CA VAL A 52 10.64 3.90 18.40
C VAL A 52 10.80 2.38 18.24
N CYS A 53 10.28 1.59 19.17
CA CYS A 53 10.28 0.13 19.07
C CYS A 53 9.60 -0.36 17.79
N ALA A 54 8.50 0.27 17.38
CA ALA A 54 7.80 -0.08 16.14
C ALA A 54 8.60 0.24 14.88
N VAL A 55 9.30 1.38 14.87
CA VAL A 55 10.18 1.76 13.76
C VAL A 55 11.36 0.79 13.67
N ILE A 56 11.99 0.46 14.81
CA ILE A 56 13.09 -0.51 14.87
C ILE A 56 12.63 -1.89 14.43
N GLY A 57 11.47 -2.36 14.92
CA GLY A 57 10.92 -3.66 14.53
C GLY A 57 10.69 -3.77 13.02
N LYS A 58 10.18 -2.71 12.39
CA LYS A 58 10.05 -2.65 10.92
C LYS A 58 11.41 -2.60 10.22
N LEU A 59 12.38 -1.87 10.76
CA LEU A 59 13.70 -1.79 10.14
C LEU A 59 14.49 -3.09 10.28
N ALA A 60 14.29 -3.83 11.39
CA ALA A 60 14.90 -5.11 11.63
C ALA A 60 14.47 -6.17 10.60
N THR A 61 13.22 -6.15 10.16
CA THR A 61 12.75 -7.06 9.09
C THR A 61 13.39 -6.74 7.74
N ALA A 62 13.78 -5.48 7.49
CA ALA A 62 14.55 -5.10 6.30
C ALA A 62 15.97 -5.71 6.28
N LEU A 63 16.57 -5.91 7.47
CA LEU A 63 17.90 -6.49 7.61
C LEU A 63 17.90 -8.02 7.44
N GLY A 64 16.80 -8.69 7.82
CA GLY A 64 16.65 -10.14 7.70
C GLY A 64 16.50 -10.67 6.26
N VAL A 65 16.18 -9.80 5.29
CA VAL A 65 16.09 -10.19 3.87
C VAL A 65 17.49 -10.28 3.27
N LEU A 66 18.01 -11.49 3.05
CA LEU A 66 19.39 -11.69 2.55
C LEU A 66 19.48 -11.69 1.01
N GLU A 67 18.35 -11.68 0.30
CA GLU A 67 18.30 -11.72 -1.16
C GLU A 67 18.70 -10.38 -1.80
N ARG A 68 19.47 -10.46 -2.90
CA ARG A 68 20.16 -9.31 -3.52
C ARG A 68 19.28 -8.43 -4.41
N ASP A 69 18.09 -8.88 -4.80
CA ASP A 69 17.21 -8.17 -5.75
C ASP A 69 15.92 -7.59 -5.12
N THR A 70 15.70 -7.87 -3.84
CA THR A 70 14.48 -7.47 -3.13
C THR A 70 14.65 -6.13 -2.42
N ASN A 71 13.68 -5.23 -2.59
CA ASN A 71 13.69 -3.92 -1.93
C ASN A 71 13.37 -4.07 -0.44
N ARG A 72 14.43 -4.14 0.38
CA ARG A 72 14.37 -4.32 1.84
C ARG A 72 13.40 -3.36 2.55
N ILE A 73 13.31 -2.11 2.07
CA ILE A 73 12.42 -1.09 2.65
C ILE A 73 10.96 -1.38 2.28
N ALA A 74 10.68 -1.87 1.07
CA ALA A 74 9.32 -2.28 0.69
C ALA A 74 8.85 -3.50 1.51
N VAL A 75 9.76 -4.41 1.88
CA VAL A 75 9.45 -5.53 2.78
C VAL A 75 9.12 -5.01 4.19
N ALA A 76 9.93 -4.10 4.75
CA ALA A 76 9.64 -3.48 6.04
C ALA A 76 8.28 -2.78 6.10
N ILE A 77 7.90 -2.09 5.01
CA ILE A 77 6.61 -1.40 4.89
C ILE A 77 5.46 -2.39 4.66
N GLY A 78 5.69 -3.47 3.89
CA GLY A 78 4.71 -4.54 3.70
C GLY A 78 4.45 -5.36 4.96
N MET A 79 5.42 -5.39 5.88
CA MET A 79 5.31 -6.04 7.18
C MET A 79 4.62 -5.16 8.24
N VAL A 80 4.13 -3.96 7.89
CA VAL A 80 3.26 -3.23 8.81
C VAL A 80 1.94 -4.01 8.92
N PRO A 81 1.67 -4.67 10.06
CA PRO A 81 0.40 -5.36 10.22
C PRO A 81 -0.72 -4.34 10.09
N ARG A 82 -1.85 -4.72 9.47
CA ARG A 82 -3.02 -3.86 9.25
C ARG A 82 -3.71 -3.36 10.54
N GLY A 83 -3.04 -3.42 11.69
CA GLY A 83 -3.53 -2.91 12.97
C GLY A 83 -4.67 -3.71 13.59
N GLU A 84 -5.42 -4.47 12.78
CA GLU A 84 -6.57 -5.30 13.15
C GLU A 84 -6.31 -6.12 14.42
N VAL A 85 -5.27 -6.95 14.39
CA VAL A 85 -4.89 -7.81 15.52
C VAL A 85 -4.39 -6.99 16.72
N GLY A 86 -3.65 -5.91 16.46
CA GLY A 86 -3.13 -5.03 17.50
C GLY A 86 -4.22 -4.33 18.30
N LEU A 87 -5.32 -3.93 17.65
CA LEU A 87 -6.46 -3.33 18.34
C LEU A 87 -7.33 -4.33 19.07
N ILE A 88 -7.46 -5.55 18.55
CA ILE A 88 -8.13 -6.61 19.29
C ILE A 88 -7.39 -6.86 20.60
N PHE A 89 -6.05 -6.94 20.58
CA PHE A 89 -5.25 -7.08 21.79
C PHE A 89 -5.35 -5.86 22.72
N ALA A 90 -5.35 -4.64 22.18
CA ALA A 90 -5.52 -3.43 22.99
C ALA A 90 -6.89 -3.39 23.68
N GLY A 91 -7.97 -3.76 22.96
CA GLY A 91 -9.32 -3.80 23.50
C GLY A 91 -9.49 -4.89 24.55
N ILE A 92 -8.97 -6.10 24.29
CA ILE A 92 -8.97 -7.19 25.28
C ILE A 92 -8.14 -6.81 26.51
N GLY A 93 -6.96 -6.24 26.32
CA GLY A 93 -6.08 -5.87 27.43
C GLY A 93 -6.62 -4.71 28.29
N ALA A 94 -7.46 -3.83 27.74
CA ALA A 94 -8.21 -2.85 28.53
C ALA A 94 -9.34 -3.50 29.34
N ALA A 95 -9.92 -4.61 28.86
CA ALA A 95 -10.98 -5.36 29.55
C ALA A 95 -10.43 -6.34 30.60
N LEU A 96 -9.16 -6.76 30.49
CA LEU A 96 -8.52 -7.65 31.44
C LEU A 96 -8.09 -6.88 32.69
N LEU A 97 -8.53 -7.35 33.86
CA LEU A 97 -8.06 -6.91 35.16
C LEU A 97 -7.12 -7.97 35.75
N VAL A 98 -5.94 -7.54 36.19
CA VAL A 98 -4.98 -8.40 36.89
C VAL A 98 -4.76 -7.79 38.27
N ASN A 99 -5.04 -8.55 39.33
CA ASN A 99 -4.96 -8.09 40.73
C ASN A 99 -5.84 -6.87 41.05
N GLY A 100 -6.96 -6.70 40.35
CA GLY A 100 -7.90 -5.58 40.57
C GLY A 100 -7.57 -4.30 39.81
N GLU A 101 -6.45 -4.25 39.09
CA GLU A 101 -6.07 -3.12 38.24
C GLU A 101 -6.16 -3.50 36.74
N PRO A 102 -6.56 -2.56 35.86
CA PRO A 102 -6.56 -2.78 34.41
C PRO A 102 -5.15 -3.08 33.90
N VAL A 103 -5.00 -4.12 33.07
CA VAL A 103 -3.71 -4.45 32.43
C VAL A 103 -3.23 -3.32 31.52
N LEU A 104 -4.16 -2.66 30.83
CA LEU A 104 -3.92 -1.40 30.14
C LEU A 104 -4.70 -0.27 30.79
N SER A 105 -3.97 0.72 31.33
CA SER A 105 -4.57 2.01 31.65
C SER A 105 -5.07 2.70 30.38
N GLN A 106 -6.02 3.61 30.54
CA GLN A 106 -6.60 4.37 29.42
C GLN A 106 -5.55 5.17 28.63
N ALA A 107 -4.49 5.62 29.31
CA ALA A 107 -3.32 6.24 28.70
C ALA A 107 -2.54 5.28 27.80
N THR A 108 -2.23 4.08 28.29
CA THR A 108 -1.50 3.05 27.53
C THR A 108 -2.31 2.58 26.33
N TYR A 109 -3.61 2.36 26.51
CA TYR A 109 -4.52 2.00 25.41
C TYR A 109 -4.52 3.06 24.31
N SER A 110 -4.74 4.33 24.67
CA SER A 110 -4.72 5.46 23.73
C SER A 110 -3.37 5.57 23.01
N ALA A 111 -2.24 5.37 23.72
CA ALA A 111 -0.90 5.41 23.14
C ALA A 111 -0.65 4.29 22.12
N VAL A 112 -1.10 3.06 22.40
CA VAL A 112 -0.99 1.91 21.48
C VAL A 112 -1.84 2.14 20.23
N VAL A 113 -3.11 2.55 20.40
CA VAL A 113 -4.00 2.84 19.27
C VAL A 113 -3.46 3.98 18.42
N LEU A 114 -2.93 5.04 19.04
CA LEU A 114 -2.29 6.16 18.34
C LEU A 114 -1.07 5.69 17.54
N MET A 115 -0.21 4.86 18.12
CA MET A 115 0.94 4.28 17.41
C MET A 115 0.49 3.47 16.20
N VAL A 116 -0.56 2.65 16.32
CA VAL A 116 -1.11 1.87 15.21
C VAL A 116 -1.67 2.79 14.14
N LEU A 117 -2.45 3.80 14.52
CA LEU A 117 -3.02 4.81 13.62
C LEU A 117 -1.93 5.54 12.82
N VAL A 118 -0.95 6.12 13.53
CA VAL A 118 0.17 6.86 12.92
C VAL A 118 0.92 5.96 11.95
N THR A 119 1.23 4.73 12.35
CA THR A 119 1.98 3.84 11.49
C THR A 119 1.19 3.34 10.29
N THR A 120 -0.12 3.20 10.42
CA THR A 120 -1.02 2.84 9.31
C THR A 120 -1.11 4.00 8.32
N LEU A 121 -1.22 5.25 8.79
CA LEU A 121 -1.24 6.45 7.93
C LEU A 121 0.09 6.70 7.20
N VAL A 122 1.22 6.36 7.82
CA VAL A 122 2.56 6.49 7.22
C VAL A 122 2.83 5.39 6.17
N THR A 123 2.12 4.27 6.23
CA THR A 123 2.36 3.12 5.34
C THR A 123 2.07 3.42 3.86
N PRO A 124 0.91 3.97 3.45
CA PRO A 124 0.64 4.33 2.05
C PRO A 124 1.65 5.30 1.42
N PRO A 125 2.03 6.44 2.05
CA PRO A 125 3.04 7.34 1.49
C PRO A 125 4.43 6.71 1.50
N GLY A 126 4.79 5.94 2.54
CA GLY A 126 6.05 5.21 2.59
C GLY A 126 6.18 4.18 1.47
N LEU A 127 5.10 3.45 1.18
CA LEU A 127 5.04 2.46 0.12
C LEU A 127 5.09 3.14 -1.25
N ARG A 128 4.33 4.22 -1.45
CA ARG A 128 4.41 5.03 -2.68
C ARG A 128 5.81 5.57 -2.95
N TRP A 129 6.53 6.01 -1.92
CA TRP A 129 7.90 6.52 -2.07
C TRP A 129 8.90 5.42 -2.44
N THR A 130 8.77 4.23 -1.85
CA THR A 130 9.67 3.09 -2.14
C THR A 130 9.40 2.45 -3.50
N LEU A 131 8.13 2.36 -3.93
CA LEU A 131 7.76 1.86 -5.26
C LEU A 131 7.92 2.91 -6.37
N GLY A 132 7.72 4.20 -6.07
CA GLY A 132 7.91 5.31 -7.01
C GLY A 132 9.34 5.40 -7.57
N ARG A 133 10.34 4.99 -6.78
CA ARG A 133 11.74 4.83 -7.24
C ARG A 133 11.89 3.80 -8.38
N ARG A 134 10.99 2.82 -8.48
CA ARG A 134 10.98 1.81 -9.56
C ARG A 134 10.04 2.19 -10.72
N ALA A 135 8.94 2.90 -10.51
CA ALA A 135 8.13 3.41 -11.62
C ALA A 135 8.98 4.25 -12.59
N LEU A 136 9.84 5.12 -12.04
CA LEU A 136 10.79 5.93 -12.82
C LEU A 136 11.90 5.10 -13.49
N THR A 137 12.31 3.97 -12.91
CA THR A 137 13.38 3.10 -13.45
C THR A 137 12.85 2.14 -14.52
N ALA A 138 11.66 1.57 -14.32
CA ALA A 138 10.97 0.74 -15.31
C ALA A 138 10.54 1.56 -16.53
N GLN A 139 10.08 2.80 -16.32
CA GLN A 139 9.77 3.73 -17.40
C GLN A 139 11.04 4.12 -18.17
N ARG A 140 12.19 4.31 -17.51
CA ARG A 140 13.48 4.55 -18.20
C ARG A 140 13.92 3.37 -19.07
N CYS A 141 13.77 2.12 -18.62
CA CYS A 141 14.08 0.95 -19.44
C CYS A 141 13.10 0.76 -20.60
N ALA A 142 11.80 1.03 -20.39
CA ALA A 142 10.78 0.95 -21.45
C ALA A 142 10.94 2.04 -22.53
N ILE A 143 11.36 3.25 -22.13
CA ILE A 143 11.68 4.32 -23.09
C ILE A 143 13.00 4.02 -23.81
N ALA A 144 13.99 3.42 -23.14
CA ALA A 144 15.25 3.02 -23.76
C ALA A 144 15.10 1.85 -24.76
N SER A 145 14.18 0.91 -24.51
CA SER A 145 13.85 -0.14 -25.48
C SER A 145 13.08 0.41 -26.70
N THR A 146 12.37 1.52 -26.54
CA THR A 146 11.64 2.20 -27.63
C THR A 146 12.56 3.06 -28.49
N SER A 147 13.63 3.64 -27.93
CA SER A 147 14.63 4.40 -28.71
C SER A 147 15.64 3.50 -29.46
N SER A 148 15.82 2.26 -29.04
CA SER A 148 16.61 1.26 -29.78
C SER A 148 15.85 0.64 -30.95
N SER A 149 14.52 0.78 -31.00
CA SER A 149 13.66 0.27 -32.07
C SER A 149 13.14 1.41 -32.97
N ALA A 150 13.99 2.37 -33.32
CA ALA A 150 13.72 3.20 -34.49
C ALA A 150 14.04 2.36 -35.73
N PRO A 151 13.04 1.94 -36.54
CA PRO A 151 13.34 1.34 -37.83
C PRO A 151 14.05 2.39 -38.67
N ASN A 152 15.23 2.05 -39.18
CA ASN A 152 15.93 2.82 -40.18
C ASN A 152 15.01 2.86 -41.42
N GLY A 153 14.23 3.93 -41.53
CA GLY A 153 13.26 4.13 -42.59
C GLY A 153 13.97 4.41 -43.90
N SER A 154 14.50 3.38 -44.56
CA SER A 154 14.58 3.37 -46.01
C SER A 154 13.13 3.32 -46.52
N PHE A 155 12.56 4.51 -46.72
CA PHE A 155 11.25 4.72 -47.30
C PHE A 155 11.33 4.27 -48.77
N ASP A 156 10.91 3.03 -49.01
CA ASP A 156 10.85 2.45 -50.35
C ASP A 156 9.60 3.01 -51.06
N THR A 157 9.80 4.02 -51.90
CA THR A 157 8.77 4.73 -52.68
C THR A 157 8.09 3.85 -53.74
N SER A 158 8.51 2.61 -53.92
CA SER A 158 8.05 1.71 -55.00
C SER A 158 6.66 1.10 -54.79
N THR A 159 6.05 1.23 -53.60
CA THR A 159 4.74 0.61 -53.32
C THR A 159 3.54 1.54 -53.57
N VAL A 160 3.75 2.86 -53.70
CA VAL A 160 2.65 3.82 -53.94
C VAL A 160 2.23 3.91 -55.41
N GLU A 161 3.08 3.49 -56.36
CA GLU A 161 2.82 3.68 -57.79
C GLU A 161 1.90 2.61 -58.43
N ARG A 162 1.64 1.49 -57.74
CA ARG A 162 0.78 0.41 -58.27
C ARG A 162 -0.72 0.55 -57.98
N ALA A 163 -1.14 1.55 -57.20
CA ALA A 163 -2.55 1.74 -56.82
C ALA A 163 -3.24 2.92 -57.53
N GLY A 164 -2.61 3.53 -58.55
CA GLY A 164 -3.13 4.71 -59.26
C GLY A 164 -3.82 4.45 -60.61
N GLY A 165 -4.36 3.25 -60.84
CA GLY A 165 -4.88 2.84 -62.16
C GLY A 165 -6.31 2.30 -62.13
N ARG A 166 -7.30 3.14 -61.82
CA ARG A 166 -8.68 3.01 -62.31
C ARG A 166 -9.54 4.20 -61.90
N SER A 167 -9.77 5.11 -62.83
CA SER A 167 -10.84 6.10 -62.77
C SER A 167 -12.18 5.47 -63.18
N PRO A 168 -13.27 5.63 -62.40
CA PRO A 168 -14.61 5.54 -62.93
C PRO A 168 -15.18 6.95 -63.07
N THR A 169 -15.27 7.39 -64.31
CA THR A 169 -16.08 8.53 -64.74
C THR A 169 -17.55 8.24 -64.44
N TRP A 170 -18.22 9.05 -63.62
CA TRP A 170 -19.69 9.11 -63.59
C TRP A 170 -20.16 10.55 -63.71
N ARG A 171 -20.70 10.81 -64.90
CA ARG A 171 -21.24 12.07 -65.44
C ARG A 171 -22.75 12.08 -65.17
N ARG A 172 -23.25 13.26 -64.78
CA ARG A 172 -24.66 13.72 -64.72
C ARG A 172 -25.56 13.14 -63.64
#